data_AF-A0A9X7NL38-F1
#
_entry.id   AF-A0A9X7NL38-F1
#
_cell.length_a   1.000
_cell.length_b   1.000
_cell.length_c   1.000
_cell.angle_alpha   90.00
_cell.angle_beta   90.00
_cell.angle_gamma   90.00
#
_symmetry.space_group_name_H-M   'P 1'
#
loop_
_entity.id
_entity.type
_entity.pdbx_description
1 polymer ?
#
loop_
_entity_poly.entity_id
_entity_poly.type
_entity_poly.pdbx_seq_one_letter_code
_entity_poly.pdbx_strand_id
1 'polypeptide(L)'
;MTLVKQPADCVSKTDIRNAIDALDEELLQLFARRQGYVRRMADLKQHPDEAFDHQRIETMVAALKDRAEELGLEGAQAEAVWRTLIDWNVAFEKRTIAARLEGLQDEPTKPGSDF
;
A
#
# COMPACT_ATOMS: atom_id res chain seq x y z
N MET A 1 -11.99 16.79 -0.48
CA MET A 1 -10.94 17.53 0.23
C MET A 1 -11.62 18.29 1.34
N THR A 2 -11.32 17.92 2.57
CA THR A 2 -11.82 18.59 3.77
C THR A 2 -11.26 20.00 3.79
N LEU A 3 -12.12 20.97 4.10
CA LEU A 3 -11.70 22.35 4.26
C LEU A 3 -11.06 22.49 5.65
N VAL A 4 -9.77 22.17 5.76
CA VAL A 4 -8.96 22.44 6.95
C VAL A 4 -8.36 23.85 6.88
N LYS A 5 -8.12 24.48 8.04
CA LYS A 5 -7.41 25.76 8.09
C LYS A 5 -6.00 25.59 7.50
N GLN A 6 -5.52 26.61 6.79
CA GLN A 6 -4.12 26.61 6.38
C GLN A 6 -3.23 26.69 7.62
N PRO A 7 -2.02 26.10 7.60
CA PRO A 7 -1.11 26.15 8.74
C PRO A 7 -0.86 27.57 9.28
N ALA A 8 -0.79 28.57 8.38
CA ALA A 8 -0.58 29.97 8.74
C ALA A 8 -1.80 30.63 9.42
N ASP A 9 -3.00 30.08 9.24
CA ASP A 9 -4.26 30.58 9.83
C ASP A 9 -4.59 29.93 11.19
N CYS A 10 -3.79 28.95 11.61
CA CYS A 10 -3.96 28.28 12.90
C CYS A 10 -3.45 29.19 14.03
N VAL A 11 -4.35 29.62 14.92
CA VAL A 11 -4.02 30.52 16.05
C VAL A 11 -3.94 29.80 17.39
N SER A 12 -4.26 28.51 17.41
CA SER A 12 -4.24 27.69 18.63
C SER A 12 -3.76 26.27 18.35
N LYS A 13 -3.28 25.58 19.39
CA LYS A 13 -2.95 24.15 19.32
C LYS A 13 -4.17 23.29 18.93
N THR A 14 -5.37 23.72 19.30
CA THR A 14 -6.61 23.04 18.95
C THR A 14 -6.88 23.12 17.44
N ASP A 15 -6.63 24.27 16.81
CA ASP A 15 -6.76 24.42 15.35
C ASP A 15 -5.83 23.43 14.62
N ILE A 16 -4.57 23.35 15.07
CA ILE A 16 -3.56 22.46 14.48
C ILE A 16 -3.98 20.99 14.62
N ARG A 17 -4.40 20.58 15.82
CA ARG A 17 -4.83 19.18 16.06
C ARG A 17 -6.03 18.80 15.22
N ASN A 18 -7.05 19.65 15.17
CA ASN A 18 -8.23 19.39 14.34
C ASN A 18 -7.89 19.28 12.84
N ALA A 19 -6.95 20.10 12.36
CA ALA A 19 -6.49 20.03 10.97
C ALA A 19 -5.71 18.73 10.71
N ILE A 20 -4.82 18.32 11.63
CA ILE A 20 -4.08 17.06 11.53
C ILE A 20 -5.03 15.86 11.57
N ASP A 21 -5.95 15.81 12.54
CA ASP A 21 -6.91 14.70 12.67
C ASP A 21 -7.75 14.52 11.40
N ALA A 22 -8.18 15.62 10.78
CA ALA A 22 -8.90 15.59 9.51
C ALA A 22 -8.04 15.10 8.33
N LEU A 23 -6.76 15.51 8.28
CA LEU A 23 -5.82 15.05 7.26
C LEU A 23 -5.48 13.56 7.44
N ASP A 24 -5.32 13.09 8.68
CA ASP A 24 -5.05 11.70 8.99
C ASP A 24 -6.21 10.79 8.58
N GLU A 25 -7.46 11.23 8.76
CA GLU A 25 -8.64 10.54 8.24
C GLU A 25 -8.61 10.43 6.70
N GLU A 26 -8.26 11.51 6.00
CA GLU A 26 -8.11 11.46 4.53
C GLU A 26 -6.96 10.53 4.10
N LEU A 27 -5.83 10.58 4.81
CA LEU A 27 -4.69 9.69 4.57
C LEU A 27 -5.09 8.22 4.76
N LEU A 28 -5.85 7.90 5.80
CA LEU A 28 -6.35 6.54 6.04
C LEU A 28 -7.29 6.08 4.92
N GLN A 29 -8.20 6.93 4.45
CA GLN A 29 -9.09 6.60 3.33
C GLN A 29 -8.31 6.35 2.03
N LEU A 30 -7.33 7.20 1.73
CA LEU A 30 -6.43 7.03 0.59
C LEU A 30 -5.61 5.74 0.70
N PHE A 31 -5.11 5.46 1.90
CA PHE A 31 -4.35 4.24 2.16
C PHE A 31 -5.21 2.98 2.00
N ALA A 32 -6.45 2.98 2.51
CA ALA A 32 -7.37 1.86 2.34
C ALA A 32 -7.68 1.59 0.86
N ARG A 33 -7.87 2.65 0.06
CA ARG A 33 -8.04 2.54 -1.39
C ARG A 33 -6.78 2.00 -2.06
N ARG A 34 -5.60 2.49 -1.69
CA ARG A 34 -4.30 1.97 -2.18
C ARG A 34 -4.16 0.48 -1.87
N GLN A 35 -4.53 0.05 -0.67
CA GLN A 35 -4.51 -1.35 -0.26
C GLN A 35 -5.45 -2.22 -1.09
N GLY A 36 -6.58 -1.66 -1.56
CA GLY A 36 -7.46 -2.33 -2.52
C GLY A 36 -6.74 -2.78 -3.79
N TYR A 37 -5.82 -1.97 -4.33
CA TYR A 37 -5.02 -2.34 -5.49
C TYR A 37 -3.99 -3.43 -5.19
N VAL A 38 -3.40 -3.42 -3.98
CA VAL A 38 -2.49 -4.49 -3.51
C VAL A 38 -3.23 -5.81 -3.39
N ARG A 39 -4.45 -5.80 -2.84
CA ARG A 39 -5.32 -6.99 -2.81
C ARG A 39 -5.57 -7.53 -4.21
N ARG A 40 -5.94 -6.64 -5.15
CA ARG A 40 -6.15 -7.03 -6.55
C ARG A 40 -4.88 -7.59 -7.19
N MET A 41 -3.70 -7.06 -6.84
CA MET A 41 -2.43 -7.56 -7.34
C MET A 41 -2.15 -8.99 -6.83
N ALA A 42 -2.45 -9.28 -5.56
CA ALA A 42 -2.35 -10.64 -5.03
C ALA A 42 -3.25 -11.64 -5.80
N ASP A 43 -4.44 -11.21 -6.20
CA ASP A 43 -5.34 -12.04 -7.02
C ASP A 43 -4.77 -12.34 -8.41
N LEU A 44 -3.95 -11.43 -8.96
CA LEU A 44 -3.39 -11.54 -10.31
C LEU A 44 -2.08 -12.32 -10.37
N LYS A 45 -1.21 -12.14 -9.38
CA LYS A 45 0.08 -12.86 -9.28
C LYS A 45 -0.16 -14.34 -9.08
N GLN A 46 0.62 -15.20 -9.72
CA GLN A 46 0.45 -16.66 -9.70
C GLN A 46 1.35 -17.33 -8.67
N HIS A 47 2.54 -16.77 -8.40
CA HIS A 47 3.52 -17.30 -7.46
C HIS A 47 3.89 -16.28 -6.36
N PRO A 48 4.13 -16.70 -5.10
CA PRO A 48 4.52 -15.79 -4.01
C PRO A 48 5.79 -14.98 -4.28
N ASP A 49 6.69 -15.48 -5.13
CA ASP A 49 7.94 -14.78 -5.48
C ASP A 49 7.70 -13.51 -6.30
N GLU A 50 6.58 -13.45 -7.04
CA GLU A 50 6.17 -12.24 -7.76
C GLU A 50 5.84 -11.09 -6.82
N ALA A 51 5.60 -11.35 -5.52
CA ALA A 51 5.27 -10.32 -4.55
C ALA A 51 6.40 -9.28 -4.38
N PHE A 52 7.65 -9.69 -4.54
CA PHE A 52 8.82 -8.82 -4.39
C PHE A 52 9.51 -8.60 -5.74
N ASP A 53 9.26 -7.44 -6.34
CA ASP A 53 9.95 -6.99 -7.55
C ASP A 53 10.90 -5.83 -7.19
N HIS A 54 12.18 -6.17 -7.04
CA HIS A 54 13.22 -5.21 -6.65
C HIS A 54 13.30 -4.02 -7.60
N GLN A 55 13.30 -4.25 -8.92
CA GLN A 55 13.44 -3.19 -9.90
C GLN A 55 12.25 -2.23 -9.86
N ARG A 56 11.03 -2.77 -9.76
CA ARG A 56 9.81 -1.96 -9.64
C ARG A 56 9.79 -1.15 -8.35
N ILE A 57 10.21 -1.74 -7.23
CA ILE A 57 10.28 -1.11 -5.92
C ILE A 57 11.24 0.07 -5.95
N GLU A 58 12.49 -0.12 -6.39
CA GLU A 58 13.48 0.95 -6.40
C GLU A 58 13.11 2.08 -7.37
N THR A 59 12.55 1.75 -8.54
CA THR A 59 12.01 2.76 -9.48
C THR A 59 10.90 3.58 -8.85
N MET A 60 10.01 2.94 -8.07
CA MET A 60 8.92 3.63 -7.38
C MET A 60 9.45 4.56 -6.30
N VAL A 61 10.35 4.05 -5.46
CA VAL A 61 10.89 4.79 -4.31
C VAL A 61 11.65 6.01 -4.79
N ALA A 62 12.49 5.89 -5.84
CA ALA A 62 13.19 7.02 -6.43
C ALA A 62 12.21 8.13 -6.86
N ALA A 63 11.19 7.79 -7.66
CA ALA A 63 10.21 8.76 -8.13
C ALA A 63 9.41 9.42 -6.99
N LEU A 64 9.14 8.70 -5.91
CA LEU A 64 8.44 9.23 -4.74
C LEU A 64 9.32 10.18 -3.92
N LYS A 65 10.63 9.91 -3.83
CA LYS A 65 11.59 10.81 -3.17
C LYS A 65 11.66 12.13 -3.90
N ASP A 66 11.86 12.09 -5.22
CA ASP A 66 11.94 13.29 -6.04
C ASP A 66 10.65 14.11 -5.90
N ARG A 67 9.49 13.44 -5.96
CA ARG A 67 8.20 14.11 -5.79
C ARG A 67 7.98 14.67 -4.40
N ALA A 68 8.48 14.02 -3.35
CA ALA A 68 8.40 14.54 -1.99
C ALA A 68 9.19 15.85 -1.86
N GLU A 69 10.40 15.89 -2.42
CA GLU A 69 11.26 17.08 -2.39
C GLU A 69 10.60 18.25 -3.14
N GLU A 70 9.98 18.02 -4.29
CA GLU A 70 9.20 19.04 -5.02
C GLU A 70 8.03 19.62 -4.21
N LEU A 71 7.49 18.85 -3.26
CA LEU A 71 6.39 19.24 -2.38
C LEU A 71 6.87 19.84 -1.05
N GLY A 72 8.19 19.96 -0.85
CA GLY A 72 8.78 20.46 0.40
C GLY A 72 8.83 19.44 1.54
N LEU A 73 8.69 18.15 1.24
CA LEU A 73 8.88 17.04 2.17
C LEU A 73 10.27 16.42 1.95
N GLU A 74 10.98 16.07 3.02
CA GLU A 74 12.28 15.39 2.88
C GLU A 74 12.13 14.04 2.17
N GLY A 75 12.87 13.84 1.08
CA GLY A 75 12.80 12.60 0.29
C GLY A 75 13.07 11.36 1.13
N ALA A 76 14.03 11.41 2.05
CA ALA A 76 14.34 10.31 2.98
C ALA A 76 13.17 10.00 3.94
N GLN A 77 12.42 11.01 4.39
CA GLN A 77 11.24 10.81 5.23
C GLN A 77 10.13 10.11 4.45
N ALA A 78 9.90 10.51 3.20
CA ALA A 78 8.96 9.83 2.32
C ALA A 78 9.40 8.38 2.06
N GLU A 79 10.67 8.16 1.71
CA GLU A 79 11.20 6.81 1.49
C GLU A 79 10.92 5.86 2.67
N ALA A 80 11.15 6.29 3.92
CA ALA A 80 10.91 5.47 5.10
C ALA A 80 9.46 5.00 5.23
N VAL A 81 8.51 5.91 4.97
CA VAL A 81 7.07 5.58 4.99
C VAL A 81 6.75 4.58 3.88
N TRP A 82 7.18 4.84 2.65
CA TRP A 82 6.83 3.97 1.52
C TRP A 82 7.49 2.60 1.58
N ARG A 83 8.73 2.47 2.08
CA ARG A 83 9.35 1.15 2.30
C ARG A 83 8.56 0.32 3.31
N THR A 84 8.12 0.93 4.41
CA THR A 84 7.22 0.27 5.38
C THR A 84 5.94 -0.23 4.71
N LEU A 85 5.30 0.61 3.90
CA LEU A 85 4.09 0.20 3.17
C LEU A 85 4.36 -0.92 2.17
N ILE A 86 5.50 -0.89 1.47
CA ILE A 86 5.90 -1.91 0.50
C ILE A 86 6.09 -3.25 1.21
N ASP A 87 6.80 -3.28 2.34
CA ASP A 87 7.03 -4.50 3.11
C ASP A 87 5.70 -5.14 3.55
N TRP A 88 4.75 -4.32 4.02
CA TRP A 88 3.40 -4.81 4.35
C TRP A 88 2.66 -5.38 3.15
N ASN A 89 2.79 -4.76 1.97
CA ASN A 89 2.14 -5.24 0.75
C ASN A 89 2.74 -6.57 0.29
N VAL A 90 4.07 -6.66 0.23
CA VAL A 90 4.79 -7.89 -0.13
C VAL A 90 4.38 -9.02 0.81
N ALA A 91 4.35 -8.75 2.11
CA ALA A 91 3.94 -9.75 3.10
C ALA A 91 2.46 -10.16 2.93
N PHE A 92 1.57 -9.21 2.64
CA PHE A 92 0.17 -9.50 2.34
C PHE A 92 0.03 -10.39 1.11
N GLU A 93 0.64 -9.99 -0.01
CA GLU A 93 0.59 -10.72 -1.28
C GLU A 93 1.12 -12.14 -1.13
N LYS A 94 2.29 -12.33 -0.49
CA LYS A 94 2.86 -13.66 -0.24
C LYS A 94 1.88 -14.58 0.51
N ARG A 95 1.29 -14.09 1.61
CA ARG A 95 0.33 -14.88 2.40
C ARG A 95 -0.92 -15.22 1.62
N THR A 96 -1.47 -14.25 0.88
CA THR A 96 -2.70 -14.46 0.09
C THR A 96 -2.48 -15.44 -1.06
N ILE A 97 -1.36 -15.33 -1.78
CA ILE A 97 -1.04 -16.24 -2.88
C ILE A 97 -0.81 -17.66 -2.35
N ALA A 98 -0.04 -17.81 -1.26
CA ALA A 98 0.22 -19.10 -0.64
C ALA A 98 -1.09 -19.81 -0.21
N ALA A 99 -1.95 -19.11 0.53
CA ALA A 99 -3.24 -19.66 0.97
C ALA A 99 -4.15 -20.06 -0.19
N ARG A 100 -4.14 -19.28 -1.29
CA ARG A 100 -4.88 -19.65 -2.52
C ARG A 100 -4.34 -20.92 -3.16
N LEU A 101 -3.00 -21.07 -3.24
CA LEU A 101 -2.37 -22.24 -3.83
C LEU A 101 -2.59 -23.51 -2.99
N GLU A 102 -2.56 -23.40 -1.66
CA GLU A 102 -2.90 -24.50 -0.74
C GLU A 102 -4.36 -24.95 -0.95
N GLY A 103 -5.31 -24.02 -1.01
CA GLY A 103 -6.72 -24.35 -1.26
C GLY A 103 -7.01 -24.98 -2.62
N LEU A 104 -6.16 -24.74 -3.63
CA LEU A 104 -6.24 -25.42 -4.93
C LEU A 104 -5.71 -26.87 -4.88
N GLN A 105 -4.83 -27.20 -3.93
CA GLN A 105 -4.30 -28.55 -3.75
C GLN A 105 -5.31 -29.47 -3.04
N ASP A 106 -6.18 -28.90 -2.22
CA ASP A 106 -7.24 -29.62 -1.49
C ASP A 106 -8.51 -29.88 -2.32
N GLU A 107 -8.59 -29.36 -3.55
CA GLU A 107 -9.74 -29.60 -4.44
C GLU A 107 -9.72 -31.07 -4.94
N PRO A 108 -10.78 -31.87 -4.73
CA PRO A 108 -10.76 -33.28 -5.08
C PRO A 108 -10.51 -33.46 -6.57
N THR A 109 -9.44 -34.19 -6.92
CA THR A 109 -9.13 -34.60 -8.29
C THR A 109 -10.38 -35.26 -8.86
N LYS A 110 -10.96 -34.67 -9.92
CA LYS A 110 -12.09 -35.29 -10.63
C LYS A 110 -11.68 -36.74 -10.96
N PRO A 111 -12.48 -37.75 -10.56
CA PRO A 111 -12.17 -39.11 -10.96
C PRO A 111 -12.11 -39.14 -12.48
N GLY A 112 -11.02 -39.71 -13.01
CA GLY A 112 -10.80 -39.87 -14.43
C GLY A 112 -12.04 -40.50 -15.08
N SER A 113 -12.49 -39.90 -16.17
CA SER A 113 -13.56 -40.48 -16.97
C SER A 113 -13.00 -41.71 -17.67
N ASP A 114 -13.16 -42.88 -17.04
CA ASP A 114 -13.05 -44.16 -17.72
C ASP A 114 -14.25 -44.29 -18.67
N PHE A 115 -14.04 -43.91 -19.93
CA PHE A 115 -14.84 -44.30 -21.09
C PHE A 115 -13.90 -44.85 -22.17
#